data_AF-A0A251TXU1-F1
#
_entry.id   AF-A0A251TXU1-F1
#
_cell.length_a   1.000
_cell.length_b   1.000
_cell.length_c   1.000
_cell.angle_alpha   90.00
_cell.angle_beta   90.00
_cell.angle_gamma   90.00
#
_symmetry.space_group_name_H-M   'P 1'
#
loop_
_entity.id
_entity.type
_entity.pdbx_description
1 polymer ?
#
loop_
_entity_poly.entity_id
_entity_poly.type
_entity_poly.pdbx_seq_one_letter_code
_entity_poly.pdbx_strand_id
1 'polypeptide(L)'
;MAMKLPLFLLASFLLLTTSVTSNEQEAAYVATTPAPSKTPPPPPQVKPPPVAKPPTPTPPVTKPPTPTPPVTKPPTPTPPVTKPPTPTPPVTKPPTPTPPVTKPPTPTPPVTKPPTPTPPVIKPPTPTPPTPPRNTKECYPPCLERCKLHSRQNVCLRACVTCCDRCKCVPPGQSGNREVCGTCYTNMKTHGGRPKCP
;
A
#
# COMPACT_ATOMS: atom_id res chain seq x y z
N MET A 1 33.43 63.66 -36.80
CA MET A 1 33.86 62.81 -35.67
C MET A 1 32.71 62.70 -34.68
N ALA A 2 31.79 61.74 -34.87
CA ALA A 2 30.54 61.70 -34.13
C ALA A 2 30.11 60.25 -33.91
N MET A 3 30.68 59.54 -32.93
CA MET A 3 30.22 58.19 -32.49
C MET A 3 30.78 57.77 -31.11
N LYS A 4 30.96 58.70 -30.15
CA LYS A 4 31.53 58.37 -28.82
C LYS A 4 30.62 58.59 -27.61
N LEU A 5 29.36 59.01 -27.83
CA LEU A 5 28.40 59.25 -26.75
C LEU A 5 27.42 58.09 -26.42
N PRO A 6 27.13 57.09 -27.28
CA PRO A 6 26.17 56.03 -26.89
C PRO A 6 26.80 54.89 -26.08
N LEU A 7 28.13 54.69 -26.13
CA LEU A 7 28.81 53.59 -25.45
C LEU A 7 28.96 53.84 -23.94
N PHE A 8 29.07 55.10 -23.52
CA PHE A 8 29.16 55.48 -22.10
C PHE A 8 27.82 55.34 -21.35
N LEU A 9 26.68 55.51 -22.04
CA LEU A 9 25.36 55.32 -21.43
C LEU A 9 24.98 53.84 -21.28
N LEU A 10 25.38 52.98 -22.23
CA LEU A 10 25.15 51.53 -22.13
C LEU A 10 26.02 50.86 -21.03
N ALA A 11 27.26 51.32 -20.84
CA ALA A 11 28.13 50.82 -19.76
C ALA A 11 27.62 51.21 -18.35
N SER A 12 27.01 52.38 -18.23
CA SER A 12 26.43 52.87 -16.96
C SER A 12 25.14 52.10 -16.59
N PHE A 13 24.33 51.71 -17.57
CA PHE A 13 23.10 50.93 -17.36
C PHE A 13 23.38 49.46 -16.97
N LEU A 14 24.50 48.88 -17.41
CA LEU A 14 24.93 47.53 -17.03
C LEU A 14 25.52 47.45 -15.60
N LEU A 15 26.09 48.56 -15.09
CA LEU A 15 26.57 48.64 -13.70
C LEU A 15 25.44 48.84 -12.67
N LEU A 16 24.33 49.50 -13.05
CA LEU A 16 23.20 49.70 -12.13
C LEU A 16 22.24 48.48 -12.00
N THR A 17 22.30 47.51 -12.92
CA THR A 17 21.42 46.32 -12.87
C THR A 17 22.04 45.14 -12.11
N THR A 18 23.35 45.16 -11.85
CA THR A 18 24.04 44.12 -11.05
C THR A 18 23.95 44.34 -9.55
N SER A 19 23.53 45.51 -9.07
CA SER A 19 23.39 45.79 -7.63
C SER A 19 22.06 45.36 -6.99
N VAL A 20 21.14 44.71 -7.73
CA VAL A 20 19.80 44.30 -7.21
C VAL A 20 19.64 42.78 -7.02
N THR A 21 20.66 41.96 -7.31
CA THR A 21 20.59 40.50 -7.05
C THR A 21 21.84 39.98 -6.34
N SER A 22 22.07 40.46 -5.12
CA SER A 22 22.83 39.71 -4.11
C SER A 22 22.08 39.82 -2.79
N ASN A 23 21.08 38.96 -2.64
CA ASN A 23 20.48 38.65 -1.35
C ASN A 23 20.14 37.15 -1.32
N GLU A 24 21.17 36.32 -1.47
CA GLU A 24 21.23 35.07 -0.70
C GLU A 24 21.80 35.48 0.67
N GLN A 25 21.02 35.42 1.76
CA GLN A 25 20.80 34.20 2.54
C GLN A 25 22.10 33.47 2.93
N GLU A 26 23.06 34.21 3.47
CA GLU A 26 23.88 33.68 4.56
C GLU A 26 23.43 34.32 5.88
N ALA A 27 22.43 33.72 6.53
CA ALA A 27 22.09 34.03 7.92
C ALA A 27 22.89 33.08 8.84
N ALA A 28 24.19 33.32 8.91
CA ALA A 28 25.00 32.92 10.04
C ALA A 28 24.68 33.85 11.21
N TYR A 29 24.28 33.23 12.32
CA TYR A 29 24.29 33.72 13.69
C TYR A 29 25.03 35.05 13.96
N VAL A 30 24.32 36.09 14.40
CA VAL A 30 24.82 37.04 15.41
C VAL A 30 23.63 37.50 16.24
N ALA A 31 23.79 37.41 17.56
CA ALA A 31 22.81 37.78 18.55
C ALA A 31 22.48 39.29 18.49
N THR A 32 21.21 39.60 18.23
CA THR A 32 20.63 40.90 18.55
C THR A 32 19.72 40.73 19.75
N THR A 33 20.13 41.28 20.89
CA THR A 33 19.30 41.44 22.09
C THR A 33 18.06 42.29 21.78
N PRO A 34 16.84 41.81 22.06
CA PRO A 34 15.66 42.65 21.96
C PRO A 34 15.58 43.61 23.15
N ALA A 35 15.29 44.89 22.86
CA ALA A 35 14.92 45.91 23.83
C ALA A 35 13.66 45.49 24.63
N PRO A 36 13.48 45.98 25.88
CA PRO A 36 12.45 45.47 26.78
C PRO A 36 11.05 45.90 26.34
N SER A 37 10.27 44.93 25.87
CA SER A 37 8.83 45.08 25.64
C SER A 37 8.11 45.17 26.99
N LYS A 38 7.40 46.27 27.23
CA LYS A 38 6.58 46.47 28.44
C LYS A 38 5.51 45.37 28.50
N THR A 39 5.65 44.49 29.49
CA THR A 39 4.74 43.38 29.74
C THR A 39 3.40 43.93 30.28
N PRO A 40 2.24 43.47 29.77
CA PRO A 40 0.95 43.77 30.38
C PRO A 40 0.90 43.23 31.83
N PRO A 41 0.24 43.92 32.77
CA PRO A 41 0.11 43.44 34.14
C PRO A 41 -0.63 42.10 34.18
N PRO A 42 -0.25 41.17 35.08
CA PRO A 42 -0.89 39.87 35.20
C PRO A 42 -2.36 40.01 35.67
N PRO A 43 -3.28 39.17 35.18
CA PRO A 43 -4.67 39.19 35.63
C PRO A 43 -4.76 38.82 37.13
N PRO A 44 -5.76 39.36 37.85
CA PRO A 44 -5.93 39.12 39.28
C PRO A 44 -6.13 37.63 39.59
N GLN A 45 -5.31 37.08 40.47
CA GLN A 45 -5.40 35.69 40.92
C GLN A 45 -6.53 35.56 41.95
N VAL A 46 -7.70 35.09 41.50
CA VAL A 46 -8.75 34.59 42.38
C VAL A 46 -8.38 33.16 42.77
N LYS A 47 -8.16 32.90 44.06
CA LYS A 47 -7.94 31.53 44.57
C LYS A 47 -9.20 30.69 44.33
N PRO A 48 -9.13 29.52 43.69
CA PRO A 48 -10.28 28.63 43.56
C PRO A 48 -10.75 28.15 44.94
N PRO A 49 -12.06 28.06 45.20
CA PRO A 49 -12.58 27.44 46.42
C PRO A 49 -12.21 25.95 46.47
N PRO A 50 -12.12 25.33 47.65
CA PRO A 50 -11.78 23.92 47.78
C PRO A 50 -12.88 23.05 47.16
N VAL A 51 -12.59 22.47 46.00
CA VAL A 51 -13.45 21.49 45.36
C VAL A 51 -13.28 20.16 46.08
N ALA A 52 -14.28 19.76 46.86
CA ALA A 52 -14.39 18.38 47.33
C ALA A 52 -14.59 17.46 46.10
N LYS A 53 -13.62 16.58 45.84
CA LYS A 53 -13.72 15.59 44.75
C LYS A 53 -14.89 14.63 45.03
N PRO A 54 -15.82 14.44 44.09
CA PRO A 54 -16.81 13.36 44.16
C PRO A 54 -16.12 11.99 44.17
N PRO A 55 -16.61 10.98 44.93
CA PRO A 55 -16.04 9.64 44.88
C PRO A 55 -16.20 9.08 43.45
N THR A 56 -15.08 8.64 42.88
CA THR A 56 -15.05 8.00 41.56
C THR A 56 -15.47 6.54 41.73
N PRO A 57 -16.54 6.05 41.07
CA PRO A 57 -16.90 4.64 41.14
C PRO A 57 -15.81 3.81 40.46
N THR A 58 -15.28 2.83 41.19
CA THR A 58 -14.31 1.86 40.66
C THR A 58 -15.05 0.92 39.70
N PRO A 59 -14.62 0.76 38.44
CA PRO A 59 -15.26 -0.17 37.52
C PRO A 59 -15.05 -1.61 38.00
N PRO A 60 -16.02 -2.52 37.80
CA PRO A 60 -15.88 -3.92 38.19
C PRO A 60 -14.74 -4.57 37.40
N VAL A 61 -13.77 -5.14 38.12
CA VAL A 61 -12.67 -5.91 37.55
C VAL A 61 -13.17 -7.31 37.19
N THR A 62 -13.75 -7.45 35.99
CA THR A 62 -13.87 -8.78 35.36
C THR A 62 -12.54 -9.13 34.71
N LYS A 63 -11.77 -9.99 35.40
CA LYS A 63 -10.54 -10.58 34.87
C LYS A 63 -10.91 -11.46 33.65
N PRO A 64 -10.39 -11.19 32.45
CA PRO A 64 -10.62 -12.05 31.30
C PRO A 64 -10.05 -13.45 31.58
N PRO A 65 -10.75 -14.55 31.24
CA PRO A 65 -10.19 -15.89 31.40
C PRO A 65 -8.93 -15.99 30.54
N THR A 66 -7.83 -16.42 31.17
CA THR A 66 -6.56 -16.68 30.48
C THR A 66 -6.74 -17.94 29.64
N PRO A 67 -6.65 -17.88 28.30
CA PRO A 67 -6.70 -19.09 27.48
C PRO A 67 -5.40 -19.87 27.71
N THR A 68 -5.52 -21.07 28.29
CA THR A 68 -4.43 -22.04 28.34
C THR A 68 -4.09 -22.43 26.89
N PRO A 69 -2.84 -22.30 26.42
CA PRO A 69 -2.49 -22.69 25.07
C PRO A 69 -2.71 -24.20 24.89
N PRO A 70 -3.31 -24.66 23.78
CA PRO A 70 -3.39 -26.08 23.50
C PRO A 70 -1.96 -26.61 23.30
N VAL A 71 -1.56 -27.57 24.13
CA VAL A 71 -0.33 -28.34 23.93
C VAL A 71 -0.59 -29.33 22.80
N THR A 72 -0.45 -28.89 21.56
CA THR A 72 -0.39 -29.77 20.40
C THR A 72 1.01 -30.38 20.33
N LYS A 73 1.14 -31.59 20.86
CA LYS A 73 2.33 -32.43 20.66
C LYS A 73 2.47 -32.68 19.13
N PRO A 74 3.65 -32.46 18.53
CA PRO A 74 3.85 -32.73 17.10
C PRO A 74 3.52 -34.19 16.79
N PRO A 75 2.71 -34.50 15.74
CA PRO A 75 2.50 -35.88 15.35
C PRO A 75 3.82 -36.47 14.86
N THR A 76 4.25 -37.55 15.53
CA THR A 76 5.37 -38.38 15.06
C THR A 76 4.95 -39.02 13.73
N PRO A 77 5.75 -38.91 12.66
CA PRO A 77 5.41 -39.53 11.39
C PRO A 77 5.50 -41.04 11.53
N THR A 78 4.35 -41.72 11.52
CA THR A 78 4.29 -43.17 11.36
C THR A 78 4.59 -43.50 9.88
N PRO A 79 5.55 -44.40 9.58
CA PRO A 79 5.82 -44.77 8.19
C PRO A 79 4.57 -45.40 7.55
N PRO A 80 4.36 -45.19 6.24
CA PRO A 80 3.22 -45.77 5.54
C PRO A 80 3.35 -47.29 5.49
N VAL A 81 2.40 -47.98 6.12
CA VAL A 81 2.24 -49.43 5.96
C VAL A 81 1.53 -49.68 4.64
N THR A 82 2.29 -49.95 3.59
CA THR A 82 1.79 -50.47 2.31
C THR A 82 1.33 -51.91 2.52
N LYS A 83 0.03 -52.08 2.81
CA LYS A 83 -0.59 -53.41 2.75
C LYS A 83 -0.81 -53.77 1.27
N PRO A 84 -0.36 -54.94 0.79
CA PRO A 84 -0.58 -55.37 -0.59
C PRO A 84 -2.08 -55.45 -0.90
N PRO A 85 -2.54 -55.00 -2.10
CA PRO A 85 -3.93 -55.14 -2.49
C PRO A 85 -4.29 -56.63 -2.62
N THR A 86 -5.35 -57.04 -1.93
CA THR A 86 -5.93 -58.37 -2.10
C THR A 86 -6.70 -58.40 -3.43
N PRO A 87 -6.47 -59.38 -4.32
CA PRO A 87 -7.19 -59.45 -5.59
C PRO A 87 -8.66 -59.83 -5.33
N THR A 88 -9.58 -58.93 -5.65
CA THR A 88 -11.01 -59.23 -5.68
C THR A 88 -11.32 -59.98 -6.99
N PRO A 89 -11.99 -61.14 -6.96
CA PRO A 89 -12.34 -61.86 -8.18
C PRO A 89 -13.35 -61.06 -9.02
N PRO A 90 -13.28 -61.16 -10.36
CA PRO A 90 -14.22 -60.48 -11.25
C PRO A 90 -15.61 -61.10 -11.11
N VAL A 91 -16.58 -60.30 -10.70
CA VAL A 91 -18.00 -60.68 -10.76
C VAL A 91 -18.52 -60.32 -12.15
N THR A 92 -18.49 -61.28 -13.06
CA THR A 92 -19.15 -61.21 -14.37
C THR A 92 -20.65 -61.41 -14.18
N LYS A 93 -21.41 -60.31 -14.09
CA LYS A 93 -22.87 -60.35 -14.16
C LYS A 93 -23.29 -60.46 -15.64
N PRO A 94 -24.17 -61.40 -16.04
CA PRO A 94 -24.62 -61.53 -17.42
C PRO A 94 -25.33 -60.24 -17.89
N PRO A 95 -25.10 -59.79 -19.14
CA PRO A 95 -25.83 -58.65 -19.69
C PRO A 95 -27.31 -59.01 -19.87
N THR A 96 -28.19 -58.25 -19.22
CA THR A 96 -29.63 -58.32 -19.47
C THR A 96 -29.93 -57.62 -20.80
N PRO A 97 -30.65 -58.26 -21.74
CA PRO A 97 -30.99 -57.63 -23.01
C PRO A 97 -32.04 -56.54 -22.77
N THR A 98 -31.66 -55.28 -22.99
CA THR A 98 -32.59 -54.14 -22.99
C THR A 98 -33.34 -54.13 -24.32
N PRO A 99 -34.68 -54.08 -24.35
CA PRO A 99 -35.43 -53.99 -25.60
C PRO A 99 -35.17 -52.65 -26.32
N PRO A 100 -35.22 -52.62 -27.66
CA PRO A 100 -35.05 -51.39 -28.43
C PRO A 100 -36.26 -50.47 -28.22
N VAL A 101 -36.04 -49.32 -27.58
CA VAL A 101 -37.05 -48.26 -27.48
C VAL A 101 -36.91 -47.35 -28.70
N THR A 102 -37.71 -47.61 -29.73
CA THR A 102 -37.91 -46.68 -30.86
C THR A 102 -38.82 -45.54 -30.39
N LYS A 103 -38.20 -44.43 -29.96
CA LYS A 103 -38.92 -43.20 -29.62
C LYS A 103 -39.32 -42.47 -30.92
N PRO A 104 -40.59 -42.06 -31.10
CA PRO A 104 -41.02 -41.29 -32.28
C PRO A 104 -40.24 -39.96 -32.39
N PRO A 105 -39.91 -39.48 -33.60
CA PRO A 105 -39.26 -38.19 -33.77
C PRO A 105 -40.22 -37.09 -33.32
N THR A 106 -39.82 -36.35 -32.29
CA THR A 106 -40.50 -35.14 -31.86
C THR A 106 -40.10 -34.01 -32.82
N PRO A 107 -41.05 -33.29 -33.45
CA PRO A 107 -40.71 -32.16 -34.31
C PRO A 107 -40.10 -31.05 -33.46
N THR A 108 -38.81 -30.77 -33.66
CA THR A 108 -38.10 -29.65 -33.04
C THR A 108 -38.61 -28.36 -33.68
N PRO A 109 -39.15 -27.38 -32.92
CA PRO A 109 -39.51 -26.08 -33.48
C PRO A 109 -38.25 -25.37 -34.00
N PRO A 110 -38.36 -24.53 -35.05
CA PRO A 110 -37.23 -23.77 -35.55
C PRO A 110 -36.73 -22.82 -34.46
N VAL A 111 -35.51 -23.05 -33.99
CA VAL A 111 -34.83 -22.15 -33.04
C VAL A 111 -34.24 -21.01 -33.84
N THR A 112 -34.99 -19.93 -34.02
CA THR A 112 -34.45 -18.63 -34.45
C THR A 112 -33.68 -18.05 -33.27
N LYS A 113 -32.39 -18.39 -33.16
CA LYS A 113 -31.50 -17.83 -32.15
C LYS A 113 -31.35 -16.32 -32.42
N PRO A 114 -31.71 -15.43 -31.48
CA PRO A 114 -31.45 -14.00 -31.63
C PRO A 114 -29.95 -13.78 -31.84
N PRO A 115 -29.53 -12.84 -32.70
CA PRO A 115 -28.12 -12.53 -32.84
C PRO A 115 -27.60 -12.09 -31.48
N THR A 116 -26.71 -12.90 -30.90
CA THR A 116 -26.00 -12.52 -29.69
C THR A 116 -25.07 -11.39 -30.08
N PRO A 117 -25.22 -10.16 -29.55
CA PRO A 117 -24.29 -9.09 -29.85
C PRO A 117 -22.91 -9.55 -29.35
N THR A 118 -21.98 -9.75 -30.28
CA THR A 118 -20.59 -10.01 -29.94
C THR A 118 -20.10 -8.81 -29.12
N PRO A 119 -19.70 -8.98 -27.85
CA PRO A 119 -19.13 -7.87 -27.09
C PRO A 119 -17.91 -7.35 -27.86
N PRO A 120 -17.71 -6.03 -27.92
CA PRO A 120 -16.54 -5.48 -28.60
C PRO A 120 -15.29 -6.12 -28.00
N VAL A 121 -14.45 -6.70 -28.86
CA VAL A 121 -13.14 -7.23 -28.48
C VAL A 121 -12.26 -6.02 -28.18
N ILE A 122 -12.33 -5.54 -26.95
CA ILE A 122 -11.38 -4.54 -26.45
C ILE A 122 -10.07 -5.31 -26.28
N LYS A 123 -9.14 -5.15 -27.23
CA LYS A 123 -7.77 -5.65 -27.06
C LYS A 123 -7.24 -5.10 -25.73
N PRO A 124 -6.75 -5.96 -24.82
CA PRO A 124 -6.05 -5.49 -23.62
C PRO A 124 -4.95 -4.52 -24.08
N PRO A 125 -4.85 -3.33 -23.49
CA PRO A 125 -3.76 -2.43 -23.82
C PRO A 125 -2.45 -3.18 -23.60
N THR A 126 -1.61 -3.21 -24.64
CA THR A 126 -0.26 -3.77 -24.56
C THR A 126 0.44 -3.17 -23.34
N PRO A 127 0.98 -3.97 -22.41
CA PRO A 127 1.60 -3.43 -21.21
C PRO A 127 2.81 -2.60 -21.63
N THR A 128 2.66 -1.28 -21.56
CA THR A 128 3.77 -0.34 -21.67
C THR A 128 4.74 -0.65 -20.53
N PRO A 129 6.07 -0.59 -20.74
CA PRO A 129 7.04 -0.77 -19.67
C PRO A 129 6.65 0.11 -18.48
N PRO A 130 6.57 -0.42 -17.25
CA PRO A 130 6.09 0.33 -16.10
C PRO A 130 7.02 1.51 -15.84
N THR A 131 6.54 2.72 -16.11
CA THR A 131 7.25 3.95 -15.77
C THR A 131 7.40 4.03 -14.26
N PRO A 132 8.60 4.34 -13.72
CA PRO A 132 8.79 4.45 -12.28
C PRO A 132 7.90 5.57 -11.71
N PRO A 133 7.23 5.34 -10.56
CA PRO A 133 6.31 6.30 -9.97
C PRO A 133 7.06 7.53 -9.45
N ARG A 134 6.60 8.72 -9.82
CA ARG A 134 7.20 10.01 -9.43
C ARG A 134 6.54 10.61 -8.19
N ASN A 135 5.26 10.32 -7.99
CA ASN A 135 4.45 10.86 -6.89
C ASN A 135 3.61 9.76 -6.21
N THR A 136 2.98 10.12 -5.09
CA THR A 136 2.14 9.22 -4.29
C THR A 136 0.94 8.65 -5.06
N LYS A 137 0.39 9.38 -6.04
CA LYS A 137 -0.75 8.89 -6.84
C LYS A 137 -0.32 7.79 -7.80
N GLU A 138 0.86 7.92 -8.41
CA GLU A 138 1.46 6.89 -9.28
C GLU A 138 1.90 5.66 -8.50
N CYS A 139 2.15 5.78 -7.20
CA CYS A 139 2.39 4.64 -6.31
C CYS A 139 1.15 3.79 -6.07
N TYR A 140 -0.05 4.35 -6.19
CA TYR A 140 -1.28 3.66 -5.78
C TYR A 140 -1.61 2.44 -6.63
N PRO A 141 -1.63 2.51 -7.99
CA PRO A 141 -1.91 1.34 -8.82
C PRO A 141 -0.98 0.13 -8.61
N PRO A 142 0.36 0.27 -8.60
CA PRO A 142 1.22 -0.89 -8.38
C PRO A 142 1.14 -1.40 -6.93
N CYS A 143 0.90 -0.52 -5.95
CA CYS A 143 0.70 -0.94 -4.56
C CYS A 143 -0.62 -1.70 -4.34
N LEU A 144 -1.68 -1.38 -5.10
CA LEU A 144 -2.92 -2.15 -5.08
C LEU A 144 -2.67 -3.59 -5.51
N GLU A 145 -1.95 -3.79 -6.62
CA GLU A 145 -1.62 -5.14 -7.09
C GLU A 145 -0.72 -5.86 -6.09
N ARG A 146 0.31 -5.21 -5.55
CA ARG A 146 1.20 -5.76 -4.51
C ARG A 146 0.43 -6.26 -3.29
N CYS A 147 -0.57 -5.51 -2.85
CA CYS A 147 -1.32 -5.78 -1.62
C CYS A 147 -2.60 -6.60 -1.81
N LYS A 148 -2.94 -6.97 -3.04
CA LYS A 148 -4.21 -7.62 -3.41
C LYS A 148 -4.52 -8.88 -2.60
N LEU A 149 -3.50 -9.72 -2.38
CA LEU A 149 -3.62 -10.99 -1.64
C LEU A 149 -3.22 -10.87 -0.16
N HIS A 150 -2.88 -9.67 0.31
CA HIS A 150 -2.49 -9.48 1.70
C HIS A 150 -3.73 -9.48 2.60
N SER A 151 -3.74 -10.28 3.67
CA SER A 151 -4.91 -10.40 4.59
C SER A 151 -5.37 -9.06 5.17
N ARG A 152 -4.42 -8.13 5.38
CA ARG A 152 -4.67 -6.76 5.84
C ARG A 152 -4.37 -5.76 4.73
N GLN A 153 -5.21 -5.72 3.70
CA GLN A 153 -5.01 -4.92 2.48
C GLN A 153 -4.73 -3.44 2.77
N ASN A 154 -5.56 -2.78 3.59
CA ASN A 154 -5.39 -1.35 3.91
C ASN A 154 -4.09 -1.03 4.64
N VAL A 155 -3.63 -1.95 5.50
CA VAL A 155 -2.34 -1.80 6.21
C VAL A 155 -1.17 -1.96 5.26
N CYS A 156 -1.23 -3.00 4.40
CA CYS A 156 -0.24 -3.23 3.35
C CYS A 156 -0.15 -2.02 2.40
N LEU A 157 -1.29 -1.52 1.92
CA LEU A 157 -1.36 -0.42 0.96
C LEU A 157 -0.74 0.86 1.52
N ARG A 158 -1.04 1.20 2.79
CA ARG A 158 -0.44 2.35 3.48
C ARG A 158 1.07 2.23 3.59
N ALA A 159 1.57 1.04 3.96
CA ALA A 159 3.00 0.77 4.05
C ALA A 159 3.68 0.83 2.67
N CYS A 160 3.06 0.20 1.66
CA CYS A 160 3.54 0.19 0.29
C CYS A 160 3.66 1.61 -0.28
N VAL A 161 2.61 2.43 -0.17
CA VAL A 161 2.63 3.81 -0.70
C VAL A 161 3.70 4.64 0.01
N THR A 162 3.91 4.46 1.32
CA THR A 162 4.99 5.14 2.04
C THR A 162 6.38 4.73 1.54
N CYS A 163 6.58 3.43 1.28
CA CYS A 163 7.83 2.92 0.73
C CYS A 163 8.05 3.36 -0.71
N CYS A 164 7.01 3.33 -1.53
CA CYS A 164 7.05 3.77 -2.91
C CYS A 164 7.33 5.27 -3.02
N ASP A 165 6.71 6.10 -2.19
CA ASP A 165 6.95 7.54 -2.26
C ASP A 165 8.39 7.89 -1.88
N ARG A 166 9.02 7.12 -0.99
CA ARG A 166 10.42 7.30 -0.62
C ARG A 166 11.40 6.71 -1.64
N CYS A 167 11.11 5.51 -2.15
CA CYS A 167 12.04 4.74 -2.98
C CYS A 167 11.72 4.77 -4.48
N LYS A 168 10.63 5.42 -4.88
CA LYS A 168 10.13 5.55 -6.25
C LYS A 168 10.06 4.22 -7.01
N CYS A 169 9.72 3.15 -6.29
CA CYS A 169 9.66 1.80 -6.81
C CYS A 169 8.68 0.92 -6.01
N VAL A 170 7.94 0.06 -6.71
CA VAL A 170 7.12 -1.01 -6.14
C VAL A 170 7.51 -2.32 -6.84
N PRO A 171 7.93 -3.35 -6.11
CA PRO A 171 8.38 -4.57 -6.75
C PRO A 171 7.20 -5.38 -7.31
N PRO A 172 7.39 -6.09 -8.43
CA PRO A 172 6.31 -6.79 -9.12
C PRO A 172 5.80 -7.99 -8.31
N GLY A 173 4.54 -8.37 -8.58
CA GLY A 173 3.87 -9.48 -7.90
C GLY A 173 3.35 -9.10 -6.51
N GLN A 174 2.76 -10.09 -5.81
CA GLN A 174 2.11 -9.93 -4.51
C GLN A 174 3.03 -10.30 -3.33
N SER A 175 4.22 -10.84 -3.61
CA SER A 175 5.24 -11.21 -2.61
C SER A 175 6.62 -11.28 -3.26
N GLY A 176 7.69 -11.22 -2.46
CA GLY A 176 9.06 -11.35 -2.94
C GLY A 176 9.52 -10.19 -3.84
N ASN A 177 10.55 -10.44 -4.66
CA ASN A 177 11.12 -9.49 -5.63
C ASN A 177 11.56 -8.15 -5.04
N ARG A 178 11.81 -8.07 -3.73
CA ARG A 178 12.04 -6.79 -3.03
C ARG A 178 13.35 -6.14 -3.46
N GLU A 179 14.31 -6.98 -3.85
CA GLU A 179 15.60 -6.66 -4.42
C GLU A 179 15.52 -5.90 -5.75
N VAL A 180 14.41 -6.02 -6.49
CA VAL A 180 14.17 -5.26 -7.73
C VAL A 180 14.14 -3.75 -7.44
N CYS A 181 13.66 -3.35 -6.26
CA CYS A 181 13.65 -1.96 -5.80
C CYS A 181 14.88 -1.59 -4.95
N GLY A 182 15.90 -2.45 -4.93
CA GLY A 182 17.18 -2.22 -4.27
C GLY A 182 17.11 -2.07 -2.75
N THR A 183 18.16 -1.46 -2.20
CA THR A 183 18.38 -1.31 -0.76
C THR A 183 17.38 -0.36 -0.11
N CYS A 184 16.88 0.64 -0.84
CA CYS A 184 15.90 1.58 -0.29
C CYS A 184 14.64 0.84 0.20
N TYR A 185 14.06 -0.01 -0.64
CA TYR A 185 12.82 -0.73 -0.31
C TYR A 185 13.04 -1.83 0.73
N THR A 186 14.18 -2.51 0.67
CA THR A 186 14.50 -3.65 1.55
C THR A 186 14.95 -3.22 2.94
N ASN A 187 15.70 -2.12 3.07
CA ASN A 187 16.26 -1.65 4.35
C ASN A 187 15.31 -0.77 5.18
N MET A 188 14.17 -0.35 4.63
CA MET A 188 13.16 0.38 5.39
C MET A 188 12.58 -0.50 6.50
N LYS A 189 12.76 -0.06 7.75
CA LYS A 189 12.31 -0.75 8.96
C LYS A 189 11.28 0.08 9.72
N THR A 190 10.41 -0.60 10.45
CA THR A 190 9.55 -0.02 11.47
C THR A 190 10.37 0.34 12.72
N HIS A 191 9.79 1.07 13.66
CA HIS A 191 10.45 1.37 14.94
C HIS A 191 10.88 0.10 15.71
N GLY A 192 10.17 -1.02 15.51
CA GLY A 192 10.51 -2.32 16.10
C GLY A 192 11.52 -3.14 15.29
N GLY A 193 12.26 -2.53 14.34
CA GLY A 193 13.31 -3.20 13.57
C GLY A 193 12.83 -4.17 12.49
N ARG A 194 11.52 -4.40 12.36
CA ARG A 194 10.94 -5.29 11.34
C ARG A 194 10.87 -4.60 9.97
N PRO A 195 10.97 -5.35 8.85
CA PRO A 195 10.75 -4.80 7.51
C PRO A 195 9.43 -4.03 7.43
N LYS A 196 9.49 -2.80 6.92
CA LYS A 196 8.32 -1.93 6.79
C LYS A 196 7.56 -2.15 5.49
N CYS A 197 8.30 -2.33 4.39
CA CYS A 197 7.71 -2.47 3.06
C CYS A 197 7.25 -3.91 2.82
N PRO A 198 6.09 -4.11 2.18
CA PRO A 198 5.56 -5.43 1.86
C PRO A 198 6.35 -6.15 0.74
#